data_AF-A0A2N3DGY3-F1
#
_entry.id   AF-A0A2N3DGY3-F1
#
_cell.length_a   1.000
_cell.length_b   1.000
_cell.length_c   1.000
_cell.angle_alpha   90.00
_cell.angle_beta   90.00
_cell.angle_gamma   90.00
#
_symmetry.space_group_name_H-M   'P 1'
#
loop_
_entity.id
_entity.type
_entity.pdbx_description
1 polymer ?
#
loop_
_entity_poly.entity_id
_entity_poly.type
_entity_poly.pdbx_seq_one_letter_code
_entity_poly.pdbx_strand_id
1 'polypeptide(L)'
;WNGSSEACHALRAAVPLLACSSKVTLASVAEPSEKTRFDIPSTEGAKYLSRHGIDCEIVEIPRGDAKIADTLFSAAQLRECGLMVMGAYGHSRLAEMLLGGVTRRMISEPQMPILLAH
;
A
#
# COMPACT_ATOMS: atom_id res chain seq x y z
N TRP A 1 -0.77 3.16 -0.01
CA TRP A 1 -0.37 4.05 1.09
C TRP A 1 -1.59 4.80 1.56
N ASN A 2 -1.89 4.66 2.84
CA ASN A 2 -2.98 5.35 3.55
C ASN A 2 -2.47 5.92 4.88
N GLY A 3 -1.14 6.02 5.07
CA GLY A 3 -0.53 6.55 6.30
C GLY A 3 -0.73 5.75 7.58
N SER A 4 -1.33 4.55 7.52
CA SER A 4 -1.59 3.73 8.70
C SER A 4 -0.34 3.05 9.26
N SER A 5 -0.40 2.59 10.52
CA SER A 5 0.64 1.78 11.16
C SER A 5 1.00 0.55 10.34
N GLU A 6 0.00 -0.14 9.80
CA GLU A 6 0.18 -1.38 9.03
C GLU A 6 0.90 -1.08 7.72
N ALA A 7 0.53 0.01 7.03
CA ALA A 7 1.23 0.45 5.83
C ALA A 7 2.70 0.81 6.15
N CYS A 8 2.96 1.45 7.29
CA CYS A 8 4.31 1.73 7.75
C CYS A 8 5.09 0.45 8.06
N HIS A 9 4.49 -0.53 8.76
CA HIS A 9 5.13 -1.81 9.06
C HIS A 9 5.47 -2.58 7.80
N ALA A 10 4.55 -2.64 6.83
CA ALA A 10 4.81 -3.28 5.54
C ALA A 10 5.94 -2.58 4.77
N LEU A 11 5.94 -1.26 4.71
CA LEU A 11 7.02 -0.50 4.08
C LEU A 11 8.37 -0.80 4.74
N ARG A 12 8.43 -0.82 6.07
CA ARG A 12 9.64 -1.13 6.84
C ARG A 12 10.13 -2.56 6.62
N ALA A 13 9.23 -3.54 6.65
CA ALA A 13 9.55 -4.95 6.45
C ALA A 13 10.04 -5.24 5.02
N ALA A 14 9.53 -4.48 4.04
CA ALA A 14 9.86 -4.67 2.64
C ALA A 14 11.17 -4.00 2.20
N VAL A 15 11.83 -3.19 3.03
CA VAL A 15 13.05 -2.45 2.66
C VAL A 15 14.09 -3.30 1.92
N PRO A 16 14.45 -4.52 2.38
CA PRO A 16 15.45 -5.33 1.67
C PRO A 16 15.01 -5.70 0.24
N LEU A 17 13.73 -5.98 0.04
CA LEU A 17 13.19 -6.32 -1.28
C LEU A 17 13.08 -5.07 -2.17
N LEU A 18 12.64 -3.95 -1.60
CA LEU A 18 12.53 -2.67 -2.30
C LEU A 18 13.90 -2.14 -2.73
N ALA A 19 14.95 -2.38 -1.94
CA ALA A 19 16.33 -2.03 -2.29
C ALA A 19 16.88 -2.81 -3.50
N CYS A 20 16.32 -3.99 -3.79
CA CYS A 20 16.68 -4.79 -4.97
C CYS A 20 15.82 -4.47 -6.21
N SER A 21 14.80 -3.62 -6.07
CA SER A 21 13.89 -3.27 -7.16
C SER A 21 14.48 -2.20 -8.08
N SER A 22 14.31 -2.35 -9.39
CA SER A 22 14.73 -1.34 -10.38
C SER A 22 13.87 -0.07 -10.34
N LYS A 23 12.62 -0.18 -9.87
CA LYS A 23 11.69 0.94 -9.69
C LYS A 23 10.81 0.69 -8.48
N VAL A 24 10.60 1.72 -7.66
CA VAL A 24 9.67 1.69 -6.53
C VAL A 24 8.60 2.76 -6.72
N THR A 25 7.33 2.39 -6.49
CA THR A 25 6.19 3.30 -6.53
C THR A 25 5.46 3.25 -5.21
N LEU A 26 5.29 4.42 -4.58
CA LEU A 26 4.48 4.60 -3.39
C LEU A 26 3.10 5.13 -3.81
N ALA A 27 2.17 4.20 -4.05
CA ALA A 27 0.83 4.52 -4.52
C ALA A 27 -0.15 4.77 -3.36
N SER A 28 -1.00 5.79 -3.46
CA SER A 28 -2.21 6.01 -2.64
C SER A 28 -3.44 6.08 -3.53
N VAL A 29 -4.60 5.74 -2.98
CA VAL A 29 -5.90 6.02 -3.63
C VAL A 29 -6.56 7.11 -2.80
N ALA A 30 -6.94 8.21 -3.44
CA ALA A 30 -7.64 9.30 -2.76
C ALA A 30 -8.95 8.75 -2.18
N GLU A 31 -9.26 9.08 -0.94
CA GLU A 31 -10.56 8.82 -0.32
C GLU A 31 -11.17 10.17 0.09
N PRO A 32 -12.50 10.35 -0.01
CA PRO A 32 -13.16 11.55 0.51
C PRO A 32 -12.81 11.67 2.00
N SER A 33 -12.22 12.79 2.39
CA SER A 33 -11.62 12.96 3.71
C SER A 33 -12.64 12.71 4.85
N GLU A 34 -12.49 11.62 5.60
CA GLU A 34 -12.88 11.66 7.01
C GLU A 34 -11.73 12.35 7.76
N LYS A 35 -11.95 13.62 8.12
CA LYS A 35 -10.98 14.58 8.68
C LYS A 35 -10.39 14.20 10.06
N THR A 36 -10.14 12.93 10.36
CA THR A 36 -9.85 12.52 11.75
C THR A 36 -8.79 11.44 11.92
N ARG A 37 -8.13 10.98 10.85
CA ARG A 37 -7.04 9.99 11.00
C ARG A 37 -5.69 10.71 10.89
N PHE A 38 -4.81 10.50 11.88
CA PHE A 38 -3.43 11.01 11.90
C PHE A 38 -2.57 10.25 10.88
N ASP A 39 -3.00 10.24 9.62
CA ASP A 39 -2.36 9.47 8.57
C ASP A 39 -1.02 10.12 8.19
N ILE A 40 0.04 9.32 8.20
CA ILE A 40 1.36 9.77 7.79
C ILE A 40 1.32 10.11 6.28
N PRO A 41 1.73 11.31 5.87
CA PRO A 41 1.77 11.69 4.45
C PRO A 41 2.65 10.73 3.64
N SER A 42 2.32 10.53 2.36
CA SER A 42 3.14 9.71 1.44
C SER A 42 4.57 10.25 1.31
N THR A 43 4.76 11.56 1.47
CA THR A 43 6.08 12.21 1.48
C THR A 43 6.97 11.71 2.62
N GLU A 44 6.41 11.42 3.80
CA GLU A 44 7.19 10.86 4.92
C GLU A 44 7.53 9.39 4.69
N GLY A 45 6.65 8.62 4.02
CA GLY A 45 6.97 7.26 3.56
C GLY A 45 8.10 7.26 2.53
N ALA A 46 8.05 8.16 1.55
CA ALA A 46 9.12 8.33 0.56
C ALA A 46 10.44 8.77 1.20
N LYS A 47 10.38 9.70 2.18
CA LYS A 47 11.54 10.13 2.95
C LYS A 47 12.14 9.02 3.81
N TYR A 48 11.32 8.10 4.32
CA TYR A 48 11.83 6.91 4.98
C TYR A 48 12.61 6.03 3.99
N LEU A 49 12.05 5.77 2.80
CA LEU A 49 12.72 4.98 1.76
C LEU A 49 14.04 5.61 1.30
N SER A 50 14.08 6.94 1.12
CA SER A 50 15.30 7.63 0.69
C SER A 50 16.44 7.53 1.72
N ARG A 51 16.14 7.46 3.02
CA ARG A 51 17.14 7.17 4.07
C ARG A 51 17.76 5.77 3.95
N HIS A 52 17.10 4.86 3.25
CA HIS A 52 17.61 3.53 2.91
C HIS A 52 18.20 3.45 1.49
N GLY A 53 18.40 4.59 0.82
CA GLY A 53 18.93 4.64 -0.55
C GLY A 53 17.92 4.19 -1.60
N ILE A 54 16.62 4.21 -1.30
CA ILE A 54 15.55 3.79 -2.20
C ILE A 54 14.80 5.03 -2.68
N ASP A 55 14.96 5.36 -3.97
CA ASP A 55 14.14 6.37 -4.63
C ASP A 55 12.78 5.79 -5.01
N CYS A 56 11.71 6.56 -4.81
CA CYS A 56 10.36 6.13 -5.19
C CYS A 56 9.54 7.25 -5.86
N GLU A 57 8.71 6.84 -6.84
CA GLU A 57 7.66 7.69 -7.41
C GLU A 57 6.45 7.70 -6.48
N ILE A 58 6.03 8.86 -5.98
CA ILE A 58 4.76 8.99 -5.25
C ILE A 58 3.64 9.14 -6.28
N VAL A 59 2.61 8.30 -6.17
CA VAL A 59 1.47 8.31 -7.07
C VAL A 59 0.18 8.39 -6.27
N GLU A 60 -0.56 9.48 -6.44
CA GLU A 60 -1.92 9.59 -5.93
C GLU A 60 -2.92 9.27 -7.04
N ILE A 61 -3.69 8.21 -6.84
CA ILE A 61 -4.69 7.73 -7.78
C ILE A 61 -6.04 8.29 -7.35
N PRO A 62 -6.77 9.02 -8.21
CA PRO A 62 -8.10 9.53 -7.88
C PRO A 62 -9.06 8.40 -7.50
N ARG A 63 -10.01 8.70 -6.60
CA ARG A 63 -11.14 7.79 -6.34
C ARG A 63 -12.00 7.70 -7.60
N GLY A 64 -12.10 6.51 -8.19
CA GLY A 64 -13.10 6.19 -9.19
C GLY A 64 -14.27 5.37 -8.62
N ASP A 65 -15.07 4.77 -9.50
CA ASP A 65 -16.18 3.89 -9.09
C ASP A 65 -15.72 2.45 -8.80
N ALA A 66 -14.56 2.06 -9.35
CA ALA A 66 -13.97 0.74 -9.13
C ALA A 66 -13.63 0.50 -7.64
N LYS A 67 -13.46 -0.76 -7.23
CA LYS A 67 -12.97 -1.06 -5.88
C LYS A 67 -11.50 -0.66 -5.78
N ILE A 68 -11.07 -0.19 -4.59
CA ILE A 68 -9.69 0.23 -4.33
C ILE A 68 -8.67 -0.86 -4.72
N ALA A 69 -8.97 -2.13 -4.44
CA ALA A 69 -8.09 -3.23 -4.82
C ALA A 69 -7.90 -3.34 -6.34
N ASP A 70 -8.98 -3.25 -7.11
CA ASP A 70 -8.92 -3.29 -8.57
C ASP A 70 -8.17 -2.06 -9.11
N THR A 71 -8.40 -0.88 -8.54
CA THR A 71 -7.65 0.34 -8.87
C THR A 71 -6.15 0.19 -8.65
N LEU A 72 -5.75 -0.41 -7.52
CA LEU A 72 -4.34 -0.66 -7.19
C LEU A 72 -3.71 -1.70 -8.13
N PHE A 73 -4.43 -2.77 -8.47
CA PHE A 73 -3.94 -3.75 -9.45
C PHE A 73 -3.76 -3.13 -10.84
N SER A 74 -4.72 -2.35 -11.32
CA SER A 74 -4.58 -1.64 -12.59
C SER A 74 -3.39 -0.67 -12.57
N ALA A 75 -3.21 0.09 -11.48
CA ALA A 75 -2.10 1.01 -11.36
C ALA A 75 -0.72 0.32 -11.30
N ALA A 76 -0.66 -0.85 -10.66
CA ALA A 76 0.53 -1.70 -10.62
C ALA A 76 0.83 -2.30 -12.01
N GLN A 77 -0.19 -2.78 -12.72
CA GLN A 77 -0.05 -3.31 -14.07
C GLN A 77 0.45 -2.24 -15.06
N LEU A 78 -0.13 -1.04 -15.02
CA LEU A 78 0.30 0.10 -15.85
C LEU A 78 1.75 0.53 -15.59
N ARG A 79 2.31 0.16 -14.44
CA ARG A 79 3.71 0.44 -14.04
C ARG A 79 4.60 -0.78 -14.08
N GLU A 80 4.09 -1.90 -14.61
CA GLU A 80 4.82 -3.16 -14.74
C GLU A 80 5.41 -3.64 -13.39
N CYS A 81 4.71 -3.36 -12.29
CA CYS A 81 5.16 -3.80 -10.97
C CYS A 81 5.10 -5.33 -10.88
N GLY A 82 6.19 -5.95 -10.43
CA GLY A 82 6.27 -7.39 -10.18
C GLY A 82 5.88 -7.81 -8.76
N LEU A 83 5.80 -6.87 -7.82
CA LEU A 83 5.46 -7.12 -6.41
C LEU A 83 4.61 -5.96 -5.87
N MET A 84 3.54 -6.31 -5.16
CA MET A 84 2.76 -5.36 -4.36
C MET A 84 3.10 -5.52 -2.89
N VAL A 85 3.42 -4.42 -2.21
CA VAL A 85 3.63 -4.39 -0.76
C VAL A 85 2.46 -3.65 -0.12
N MET A 86 1.80 -4.27 0.86
CA MET A 86 0.72 -3.61 1.58
C MET A 86 0.66 -4.05 3.05
N GLY A 87 0.24 -3.10 3.89
CA GLY A 87 -0.13 -3.39 5.27
C GLY A 87 -1.50 -4.06 5.34
N ALA A 88 -1.68 -4.93 6.32
CA ALA A 88 -2.98 -5.49 6.68
C ALA A 88 -3.14 -5.56 8.20
N TYR A 89 -4.40 -5.73 8.65
CA TYR A 89 -4.77 -5.97 10.05
C TYR A 89 -4.46 -4.83 11.02
N GLY A 90 -5.23 -3.73 10.92
CA GLY A 90 -5.19 -2.63 11.89
C GLY A 90 -6.30 -2.77 12.94
N HIS A 91 -5.89 -3.04 14.18
CA HIS A 91 -6.68 -3.13 15.42
C HIS A 91 -7.72 -4.27 15.56
N SER A 92 -7.48 -5.09 16.60
CA SER A 92 -8.26 -6.19 17.16
C SER A 92 -8.31 -7.49 16.34
N ARG A 93 -7.81 -8.57 16.95
CA ARG A 93 -7.94 -9.96 16.48
C ARG A 93 -9.40 -10.40 16.28
N LEU A 94 -10.38 -9.65 16.82
CA LEU A 94 -11.81 -9.87 16.55
C LEU A 94 -12.29 -9.27 15.22
N ALA A 95 -11.55 -8.32 14.64
CA ALA A 95 -11.80 -7.78 13.29
C ALA A 95 -11.20 -8.67 12.18
N GLU A 96 -10.44 -9.71 12.53
CA GLU A 96 -9.86 -10.69 11.59
C GLU A 96 -10.93 -11.48 10.81
N MET A 97 -12.16 -11.62 11.33
CA MET A 97 -13.30 -12.21 10.59
C MET A 97 -13.94 -11.23 9.57
N LEU A 98 -13.63 -9.94 9.65
CA LEU A 98 -14.14 -8.87 8.80
C LEU A 98 -12.99 -8.26 7.98
N LEU A 99 -12.23 -9.10 7.26
CA LEU A 99 -11.25 -8.64 6.27
C LEU A 99 -11.85 -7.44 5.51
N GLY A 100 -11.30 -6.23 5.72
CA GLY A 100 -11.78 -5.03 5.04
C GLY A 100 -11.88 -5.31 3.54
N GLY A 101 -12.87 -4.72 2.86
CA GLY A 101 -13.21 -5.08 1.48
C GLY A 101 -12.02 -5.08 0.52
N VAL A 102 -11.01 -4.24 0.78
CA VAL A 102 -9.74 -4.19 0.04
C VAL A 102 -8.87 -5.42 0.33
N THR A 103 -8.43 -5.62 1.57
CA THR A 103 -7.53 -6.75 1.93
C THR A 103 -8.14 -8.10 1.56
N ARG A 104 -9.45 -8.29 1.78
CA ARG A 104 -10.14 -9.51 1.36
C ARG A 104 -10.00 -9.74 -0.14
N ARG A 105 -10.30 -8.71 -0.95
CA ARG A 105 -10.22 -8.78 -2.42
C ARG A 105 -8.79 -9.04 -2.90
N MET A 106 -7.79 -8.45 -2.23
CA MET A 106 -6.37 -8.63 -2.55
C MET A 106 -5.91 -10.09 -2.32
N ILE A 107 -6.36 -10.71 -1.24
CA ILE A 107 -5.94 -12.08 -0.86
C ILE A 107 -6.75 -13.15 -1.58
N SER A 108 -8.07 -12.96 -1.73
CA SER A 108 -8.93 -13.98 -2.33
C SER A 108 -8.72 -14.16 -3.83
N GLU A 109 -8.34 -13.10 -4.54
CA GLU A 109 -8.18 -13.09 -6.00
C GLU A 109 -6.96 -12.22 -6.42
N PRO A 110 -5.73 -12.57 -6.02
CA PRO A 110 -4.55 -11.77 -6.31
C PRO A 110 -4.26 -11.76 -7.83
N GLN A 111 -3.98 -10.58 -8.38
CA GLN A 111 -3.57 -10.42 -9.79
C GLN A 111 -2.05 -10.33 -9.97
N MET A 112 -1.29 -10.32 -8.87
CA MET A 112 0.17 -10.28 -8.84
C MET A 112 0.68 -10.78 -7.48
N PRO A 113 1.98 -11.09 -7.33
CA PRO A 113 2.57 -11.39 -6.02
C PRO A 113 2.34 -10.23 -5.03
N ILE A 114 1.90 -10.57 -3.81
CA ILE A 114 1.64 -9.61 -2.74
C ILE A 114 2.44 -9.99 -1.49
N LEU A 115 3.26 -9.05 -1.00
CA LEU A 115 3.83 -9.09 0.33
C LEU A 115 2.88 -8.35 1.29
N LEU A 116 2.36 -9.09 2.26
CA LEU A 116 1.52 -8.58 3.34
C LEU A 116 2.30 -8.57 4.64
N ALA A 117 2.25 -7.46 5.36
CA ALA A 117 2.80 -7.37 6.72
C ALA A 117 1.79 -6.72 7.68
N HIS A 118 1.92 -7.06 8.96
CA HIS A 118 1.21 -6.43 10.08
C HIS A 118 2.23 -6.04 11.15
#